data_AF-A0A502FUC2-F1
#
_entry.id   AF-A0A502FUC2-F1
#
_cell.length_a   1.000
_cell.length_b   1.000
_cell.length_c   1.000
_cell.angle_alpha   90.00
_cell.angle_beta   90.00
_cell.angle_gamma   90.00
#
_symmetry.space_group_name_H-M   'P 1'
#
loop_
_entity.id
_entity.type
_entity.pdbx_description
1 polymer ?
#
loop_
_entity_poly.entity_id
_entity_poly.type
_entity_poly.pdbx_seq_one_letter_code
_entity_poly.pdbx_strand_id
1 'polypeptide(L)'
;MTATREKSSFRLPPDLVRQLDGFARAKKVSRTAVVEAALASYLSPDGADRLEAAVSRRLDRVTRQVERLALHVDLSNEALSLFVRSWLSNTAPLPESAVKAAQAMGAERWERFVSTLYDRMESGVRLAQEVGLDVG
;
A
#
# COMPACT_ATOMS: atom_id res chain seq x y z
N MET A 1 7.69 11.06 -41.22
CA MET A 1 7.52 10.20 -42.40
C MET A 1 6.40 9.21 -42.09
N THR A 2 5.25 9.29 -42.76
CA THR A 2 4.16 8.33 -42.59
C THR A 2 4.59 6.97 -43.10
N ALA A 3 4.66 5.98 -42.20
CA ALA A 3 5.05 4.61 -42.55
C ALA A 3 4.12 4.01 -43.62
N THR A 4 4.70 3.26 -44.55
CA THR A 4 3.98 2.53 -45.61
C THR A 4 2.99 1.57 -44.98
N ARG A 5 1.71 1.60 -45.40
CA ARG A 5 0.63 0.74 -44.89
C ARG A 5 0.27 -0.30 -45.94
N GLU A 6 0.25 -1.57 -45.56
CA GLU A 6 -0.19 -2.68 -46.42
C GLU A 6 -1.59 -3.16 -45.99
N LYS A 7 -2.47 -3.44 -46.97
CA LYS A 7 -3.84 -3.89 -46.70
C LYS A 7 -3.88 -5.42 -46.65
N SER A 8 -4.17 -5.98 -45.48
CA SER A 8 -4.45 -7.41 -45.31
C SER A 8 -5.93 -7.63 -44.99
N SER A 9 -6.53 -8.69 -45.53
CA SER A 9 -7.93 -9.08 -45.27
C SER A 9 -7.99 -10.46 -44.65
N PHE A 10 -8.52 -10.56 -43.44
CA PHE A 10 -8.72 -11.81 -42.71
C PHE A 10 -10.13 -11.88 -42.13
N ARG A 11 -10.67 -13.08 -41.95
CA ARG A 11 -11.99 -13.29 -41.34
C ARG A 11 -11.83 -13.43 -39.83
N LEU A 12 -12.68 -12.76 -39.08
CA LEU A 12 -12.76 -12.88 -37.63
C LEU A 12 -14.10 -13.54 -37.24
N PRO A 13 -14.14 -14.33 -36.16
CA PRO A 13 -15.39 -14.81 -35.60
C PRO A 13 -16.33 -13.63 -35.28
N PRO A 14 -17.65 -13.77 -35.49
CA PRO A 14 -18.62 -12.68 -35.26
C PRO A 14 -18.54 -12.10 -33.84
N ASP A 15 -18.27 -12.94 -32.85
CA ASP A 15 -18.19 -12.55 -31.45
C ASP A 15 -16.98 -11.66 -31.18
N LEU A 16 -15.85 -11.97 -31.81
CA LEU A 16 -14.63 -11.18 -31.72
C LEU A 16 -14.79 -9.81 -32.40
N VAL A 17 -15.53 -9.75 -33.52
CA VAL A 17 -15.88 -8.47 -34.16
C VAL A 17 -16.72 -7.60 -33.21
N ARG A 18 -17.69 -8.18 -32.51
CA ARG A 18 -18.51 -7.44 -31.52
C ARG A 18 -17.67 -6.93 -30.35
N GLN A 19 -16.73 -7.73 -29.85
CA GLN A 19 -15.81 -7.30 -28.79
C GLN A 19 -14.88 -6.16 -29.25
N LEU A 20 -14.31 -6.28 -30.45
CA LEU A 20 -13.48 -5.23 -31.05
C LEU A 20 -14.24 -3.91 -31.18
N ASP A 21 -15.50 -3.98 -31.61
CA ASP A 21 -16.39 -2.81 -31.72
C ASP A 21 -16.67 -2.16 -30.39
N GLY A 22 -17.01 -2.97 -29.38
CA GLY A 22 -17.25 -2.49 -28.02
C GLY A 22 -16.02 -1.80 -27.45
N PHE A 23 -14.85 -2.41 -27.60
CA PHE A 23 -13.59 -1.87 -27.10
C PHE A 23 -13.21 -0.56 -27.82
N ALA A 24 -13.26 -0.55 -29.15
CA ALA A 24 -12.96 0.62 -29.96
C ALA A 24 -13.86 1.82 -29.60
N ARG A 25 -15.17 1.57 -29.42
CA ARG A 25 -16.14 2.59 -28.96
C ARG A 25 -15.82 3.09 -27.57
N ALA A 26 -15.60 2.19 -26.60
CA ALA A 26 -15.30 2.56 -25.22
C ALA A 26 -14.03 3.40 -25.10
N LYS A 27 -13.02 3.09 -25.91
CA LYS A 27 -11.73 3.80 -25.94
C LYS A 27 -11.69 4.98 -26.92
N LYS A 28 -12.75 5.23 -27.70
CA LYS A 28 -12.83 6.27 -28.75
C LYS A 28 -11.68 6.20 -29.76
N VAL A 29 -11.33 4.98 -30.20
CA VAL A 29 -10.26 4.71 -31.19
C VAL A 29 -10.80 3.89 -32.37
N SER A 30 -10.07 3.86 -33.49
CA SER A 30 -10.48 3.06 -34.65
C SER A 30 -10.21 1.56 -34.44
N ARG A 31 -10.99 0.69 -35.10
CA ARG A 31 -10.75 -0.76 -35.11
C ARG A 31 -9.32 -1.09 -35.54
N THR A 32 -8.86 -0.42 -36.59
CA THR A 32 -7.50 -0.59 -37.12
C THR A 32 -6.44 -0.25 -36.08
N ALA A 33 -6.62 0.82 -35.30
CA ALA A 33 -5.68 1.18 -34.24
C ALA A 33 -5.63 0.13 -33.12
N VAL A 34 -6.78 -0.45 -32.75
CA VAL A 34 -6.83 -1.54 -31.76
C VAL A 34 -6.13 -2.78 -32.30
N VAL A 35 -6.38 -3.16 -33.55
CA VAL A 35 -5.74 -4.32 -34.20
C VAL A 35 -4.24 -4.12 -34.35
N GLU A 36 -3.78 -2.93 -34.76
CA GLU A 36 -2.37 -2.58 -34.86
C GLU A 36 -1.68 -2.68 -33.49
N ALA A 37 -2.30 -2.12 -32.44
CA ALA A 37 -1.76 -2.21 -31.08
C ALA A 37 -1.71 -3.64 -30.56
N ALA A 38 -2.76 -4.44 -30.82
CA ALA A 38 -2.81 -5.84 -30.41
C ALA A 38 -1.75 -6.68 -31.14
N LEU A 39 -1.62 -6.53 -32.46
CA LEU A 39 -0.61 -7.24 -33.26
C LEU A 39 0.82 -6.81 -32.86
N ALA A 40 1.06 -5.52 -32.69
CA ALA A 40 2.37 -5.02 -32.25
C ALA A 40 2.73 -5.55 -30.85
N SER A 41 1.74 -5.63 -29.94
CA SER A 41 1.95 -6.21 -28.62
C SER A 41 2.20 -7.72 -28.66
N TYR A 42 1.44 -8.45 -29.50
CA TYR A 42 1.51 -9.91 -29.60
C TYR A 42 2.80 -10.39 -30.30
N LEU A 43 3.27 -9.63 -31.28
CA LEU A 43 4.49 -9.92 -32.04
C LEU A 43 5.75 -9.30 -31.41
N SER A 44 5.63 -8.54 -30.33
CA SER A 44 6.78 -8.00 -29.62
C SER A 44 7.46 -9.11 -28.81
N PRO A 45 8.76 -9.37 -29.03
CA PRO A 45 9.53 -10.34 -28.25
C PRO A 45 9.48 -10.04 -26.75
N ASP A 46 9.37 -8.76 -26.39
CA ASP A 46 9.46 -8.27 -25.01
C ASP A 46 8.08 -8.09 -24.34
N GLY A 47 6.97 -8.45 -25.00
CA GLY A 47 5.61 -8.15 -24.52
C GLY A 47 5.27 -8.88 -23.22
N ALA A 48 5.46 -10.20 -23.22
CA ALA A 48 5.25 -11.06 -22.05
C ALA A 48 6.28 -10.77 -20.96
N ASP A 49 7.56 -10.70 -21.34
CA ASP A 49 8.69 -10.48 -20.43
C ASP A 49 8.60 -9.13 -19.69
N ARG A 50 8.10 -8.07 -20.34
CA ARG A 50 7.91 -6.77 -19.69
C ARG A 50 6.81 -6.78 -18.65
N LEU A 51 5.69 -7.47 -18.91
CA LEU A 51 4.61 -7.60 -17.95
C LEU A 51 5.07 -8.43 -16.76
N GLU A 52 5.71 -9.57 -17.01
CA GLU A 52 6.25 -10.43 -15.97
C GLU A 52 7.27 -9.69 -15.10
N ALA A 53 8.23 -8.98 -15.71
CA ALA A 53 9.20 -8.18 -14.97
C ALA A 53 8.55 -7.03 -14.16
N ALA A 54 7.47 -6.41 -14.66
CA ALA A 54 6.74 -5.39 -13.92
C ALA A 54 6.01 -5.97 -12.70
N VAL A 55 5.42 -7.17 -12.84
CA VAL A 55 4.77 -7.89 -11.75
C VAL A 55 5.80 -8.32 -10.71
N SER A 56 6.91 -8.94 -11.11
CA SER A 56 7.97 -9.36 -10.19
C SER A 56 8.53 -8.18 -9.39
N ARG A 57 8.85 -7.05 -10.04
CA ARG A 57 9.29 -5.83 -9.34
C ARG A 57 8.26 -5.30 -8.34
N ARG A 58 6.97 -5.42 -8.65
CA ARG A 58 5.91 -5.01 -7.73
C ARG A 58 5.82 -5.97 -6.54
N LEU A 59 5.94 -7.27 -6.77
CA LEU A 59 5.97 -8.27 -5.70
C LEU A 59 7.17 -8.05 -4.78
N ASP A 60 8.37 -7.85 -5.34
CA ASP A 60 9.58 -7.56 -4.55
C ASP A 60 9.39 -6.34 -3.64
N ARG A 61 8.75 -5.29 -4.16
CA ARG A 61 8.43 -4.09 -3.37
C ARG A 61 7.47 -4.40 -2.24
N VAL A 62 6.43 -5.20 -2.48
CA VAL A 62 5.46 -5.61 -1.45
C VAL A 62 6.15 -6.45 -0.39
N THR A 63 6.99 -7.40 -0.78
CA THR A 63 7.77 -8.24 0.15
C THR A 63 8.61 -7.37 1.08
N ARG A 64 9.37 -6.41 0.54
CA ARG A 64 10.16 -5.48 1.36
C ARG A 64 9.30 -4.64 2.31
N GLN A 65 8.11 -4.22 1.88
CA GLN A 65 7.17 -3.49 2.74
C GLN A 65 6.65 -4.37 3.88
N VAL A 66 6.37 -5.66 3.62
CA VAL A 66 5.93 -6.63 4.63
C VAL A 66 7.06 -6.94 5.62
N GLU A 67 8.29 -7.14 5.14
CA GLU A 67 9.46 -7.36 6.01
C GLU A 67 9.69 -6.16 6.94
N ARG A 68 9.58 -4.94 6.41
CA ARG A 68 9.69 -3.71 7.21
C ARG A 68 8.55 -3.60 8.23
N LEU A 69 7.33 -3.95 7.86
CA LEU A 69 6.20 -3.99 8.78
C LEU A 69 6.42 -5.00 9.90
N ALA A 70 6.92 -6.20 9.58
CA ALA A 70 7.23 -7.23 10.57
C ALA A 70 8.27 -6.72 11.59
N LEU A 71 9.33 -6.06 11.12
CA LEU A 71 10.32 -5.44 12.00
C LEU A 71 9.70 -4.39 12.93
N HIS A 72 8.82 -3.53 12.41
CA HIS A 72 8.14 -2.52 13.24
C HIS A 72 7.19 -3.15 14.27
N VAL A 73 6.53 -4.26 13.93
CA VAL A 73 5.69 -5.02 14.86
C VAL A 73 6.53 -5.62 15.97
N ASP A 74 7.65 -6.27 15.64
CA ASP A 74 8.55 -6.86 16.63
C ASP A 74 9.13 -5.80 17.58
N LEU A 75 9.58 -4.67 17.03
CA LEU A 75 10.06 -3.54 17.84
C LEU A 75 8.97 -2.99 18.77
N SER A 76 7.73 -2.87 18.27
CA SER A 76 6.60 -2.39 19.09
C SER A 76 6.25 -3.37 20.21
N ASN A 77 6.32 -4.68 19.94
CA ASN A 77 6.10 -5.73 20.92
C ASN A 77 7.17 -5.68 22.02
N GLU A 78 8.44 -5.51 21.65
CA GLU A 78 9.54 -5.39 22.62
C GLU A 78 9.41 -4.12 23.47
N ALA A 79 9.10 -2.97 22.85
CA ALA A 79 8.86 -1.72 23.57
C ALA A 79 7.68 -1.85 24.55
N LEU A 80 6.59 -2.50 24.15
CA LEU A 80 5.44 -2.76 25.02
C LEU A 80 5.80 -3.69 26.18
N SER A 81 6.57 -4.75 25.92
CA SER A 81 7.08 -5.66 26.95
C SER A 81 7.89 -4.92 28.02
N LEU A 82 8.84 -4.07 27.59
CA LEU A 82 9.64 -3.23 28.48
C LEU A 82 8.78 -2.24 29.27
N PHE A 83 7.79 -1.61 28.61
CA PHE A 83 6.85 -0.72 29.27
C PHE A 83 6.04 -1.44 30.37
N VAL A 84 5.44 -2.59 30.05
CA VAL A 84 4.65 -3.39 31.01
C VAL A 84 5.52 -3.85 32.18
N ARG A 85 6.74 -4.35 31.92
CA ARG A 85 7.68 -4.74 32.97
C ARG A 85 8.01 -3.57 33.89
N SER A 86 8.30 -2.40 33.32
CA SER A 86 8.58 -1.18 34.07
C SER A 86 7.36 -0.75 34.90
N TRP A 87 6.17 -0.80 34.31
CA TRP A 87 4.92 -0.46 35.00
C TRP A 87 4.67 -1.37 36.20
N LEU A 88 4.79 -2.69 36.04
CA LEU A 88 4.62 -3.65 37.14
C LEU A 88 5.69 -3.49 38.24
N SER A 89 6.90 -3.09 37.87
CA SER A 89 8.02 -2.96 38.81
C SER A 89 7.99 -1.65 39.59
N ASN A 90 7.44 -0.57 38.99
CA ASN A 90 7.49 0.78 39.56
C ASN A 90 6.13 1.28 40.08
N THR A 91 5.03 0.58 39.82
CA THR A 91 3.70 0.99 40.32
C THR A 91 3.49 0.46 41.73
N ALA A 92 3.66 1.32 42.73
CA ALA A 92 3.37 0.98 44.10
C ALA A 92 1.87 0.68 44.28
N PRO A 93 1.49 -0.38 45.04
CA PRO A 93 0.09 -0.65 45.35
C PRO A 93 -0.50 0.53 46.13
N LEU A 94 -1.65 1.01 45.67
CA LEU A 94 -2.33 2.14 46.27
C LEU A 94 -3.16 1.69 47.49
N PRO A 95 -3.25 2.52 48.55
CA PRO A 95 -4.24 2.34 49.59
C PRO A 95 -5.65 2.31 48.98
N GLU A 96 -6.54 1.48 49.53
CA GLU A 96 -7.90 1.29 49.00
C GLU A 96 -8.70 2.61 48.90
N SER A 97 -8.44 3.55 49.82
CA SER A 97 -9.01 4.89 49.83
C SER A 97 -8.57 5.79 48.66
N ALA A 98 -7.40 5.52 48.06
CA ALA A 98 -6.83 6.28 46.95
C ALA A 98 -7.17 5.71 45.57
N VAL A 99 -7.73 4.48 45.50
CA VAL A 99 -8.01 3.77 44.24
C VAL A 99 -8.95 4.57 43.34
N LYS A 100 -10.07 5.08 43.88
CA LYS A 100 -11.03 5.87 43.10
C LYS A 100 -10.42 7.15 42.52
N ALA A 101 -9.63 7.86 43.33
CA ALA A 101 -8.96 9.09 42.89
C ALA A 101 -7.92 8.78 41.79
N ALA A 102 -7.13 7.72 41.96
CA ALA A 102 -6.16 7.29 40.95
C ALA A 102 -6.81 6.83 39.64
N GLN A 103 -7.95 6.14 39.70
CA GLN A 103 -8.73 5.76 38.52
C GLN A 103 -9.25 6.98 37.77
N ALA A 104 -9.81 7.96 38.48
CA ALA A 104 -10.28 9.22 37.88
C ALA A 104 -9.15 9.99 37.20
N MET A 105 -7.99 10.11 37.86
CA MET A 105 -6.80 10.72 37.28
C MET A 105 -6.27 9.94 36.08
N GLY A 106 -6.34 8.61 36.11
CA GLY A 106 -5.97 7.73 34.99
C GLY A 106 -6.85 7.97 33.76
N ALA A 107 -8.16 8.08 33.95
CA ALA A 107 -9.11 8.38 32.88
C ALA A 107 -8.83 9.75 32.24
N GLU A 108 -8.62 10.81 33.04
CA GLU A 108 -8.28 12.14 32.54
C GLU A 108 -6.96 12.13 31.74
N ARG A 109 -5.94 11.44 32.25
CA ARG A 109 -4.65 11.29 31.56
C ARG A 109 -4.80 10.54 30.24
N TRP A 110 -5.64 9.51 30.19
CA TRP A 110 -5.92 8.77 28.97
C TRP A 110 -6.59 9.64 27.91
N GLU A 111 -7.62 10.38 28.28
CA GLU A 111 -8.31 11.31 27.36
C GLU A 111 -7.34 12.35 26.78
N ARG A 112 -6.51 12.95 27.62
CA ARG A 112 -5.47 13.91 27.16
C ARG A 112 -4.44 13.26 26.24
N PHE A 113 -4.03 12.03 26.54
CA PHE A 113 -3.12 11.27 25.68
C PHE A 113 -3.75 11.02 24.31
N VAL A 114 -5.00 10.54 24.26
CA VAL A 114 -5.72 10.28 23.00
C VAL A 114 -5.87 11.57 22.19
N SER A 115 -6.25 12.69 22.82
CA SER A 115 -6.35 13.99 22.14
C SER A 115 -5.01 14.41 21.54
N THR A 116 -3.94 14.39 22.34
CA THR A 116 -2.59 14.76 21.87
C THR A 116 -2.13 13.84 20.72
N LEU A 117 -2.42 12.54 20.82
CA LEU A 117 -2.07 11.57 19.79
C LEU A 117 -2.82 11.85 18.48
N TYR A 118 -4.11 12.18 18.56
CA TYR A 118 -4.92 12.52 17.41
C TYR A 118 -4.39 13.78 16.70
N ASP A 119 -4.14 14.86 17.45
CA ASP A 119 -3.59 16.11 16.90
C ASP A 119 -2.24 15.89 16.21
N ARG A 120 -1.40 15.05 16.81
CA ARG A 120 -0.10 14.65 16.23
C ARG A 120 -0.27 13.76 15.00
N MET A 121 -1.30 12.93 14.95
CA MET A 121 -1.59 12.11 13.78
C MET A 121 -2.03 12.97 12.58
N GLU A 122 -2.80 14.02 12.83
CA GLU A 122 -3.22 15.02 11.82
C GLU A 122 -2.07 15.93 11.37
N SER A 123 -1.17 16.35 12.27
CA SER A 123 -0.04 17.23 11.92
C SER A 123 1.02 16.56 11.04
N GLY A 124 0.97 15.24 10.89
CA GLY A 124 1.85 14.46 10.01
C GLY A 124 3.25 14.19 10.58
N VAL A 125 3.61 14.77 11.72
CA VAL A 125 4.89 14.51 12.40
C VAL A 125 4.85 13.12 13.03
N ARG A 126 5.70 12.21 12.56
CA ARG A 126 5.77 10.83 13.06
C ARG A 126 6.93 10.67 14.01
N LEU A 127 6.74 9.86 15.06
CA LEU A 127 7.81 9.50 15.99
C LEU A 127 9.06 8.97 15.27
N ALA A 128 8.90 8.20 14.19
CA ALA A 128 10.01 7.69 13.40
C ALA A 128 10.95 8.79 12.86
N GLN A 129 10.40 9.96 12.51
CA GLN A 129 11.16 11.10 11.98
C GLN A 129 11.96 11.80 13.09
N GLU A 130 11.45 11.83 14.32
CA GLU A 130 12.11 12.47 15.47
C GLU A 130 13.27 11.64 16.02
N VAL A 131 13.14 10.31 15.97
CA VAL A 131 14.15 9.38 16.47
C VAL A 131 15.26 9.14 15.43
N GLY A 132 15.19 9.80 14.26
CA GLY A 132 16.21 9.67 13.21
C GLY A 132 16.30 8.26 12.61
N LEU A 133 15.22 7.49 12.67
CA LEU A 133 15.12 6.24 11.93
C LEU A 133 15.01 6.63 10.45
N ASP A 134 16.15 6.66 9.75
CA ASP A 134 16.18 6.75 8.30
C ASP A 134 15.52 5.49 7.75
N VAL A 135 14.22 5.58 7.47
CA VAL A 135 13.44 4.51 6.86
C VAL A 135 13.73 4.54 5.35
N GLY A 136 14.91 4.03 4.96
CA GLY A 136 15.27 3.70 3.58
C GLY A 136 14.54 2.45 3.11
#